data_AF-A0A955EB59-F1
#
_entry.id   AF-A0A955EB59-F1
#
_cell.length_a   1.000
_cell.length_b   1.000
_cell.length_c   1.000
_cell.angle_alpha   90.00
_cell.angle_beta   90.00
_cell.angle_gamma   90.00
#
_symmetry.space_group_name_H-M   'P 1'
#
loop_
_entity.id
_entity.type
_entity.pdbx_description
1 polymer ?
#
loop_
_entity_poly.entity_id
_entity_poly.type
_entity_poly.pdbx_seq_one_letter_code
_entity_poly.pdbx_strand_id
1 'polypeptide(L)'
;MSQGGEMIGGSGGAVRGGAYAVGARVRVTQQIPFGSGTSTTSVEGRVVRFGQQKTGSWFAHSKDDRLWLDRLELRKDDGELIVCNLDEFSRVEVVGG
;
A
#
# COMPACT_ATOMS: atom_id res chain seq x y z
N MET A 1 41.25 19.22 3.75
CA MET A 1 40.10 19.95 4.31
C MET A 1 38.90 19.06 4.14
N SER A 2 38.48 18.47 5.24
CA SER A 2 37.36 17.55 5.34
C SER A 2 36.06 18.36 5.40
N GLN A 3 35.04 17.95 4.67
CA GLN A 3 33.65 18.21 5.05
C GLN A 3 32.87 16.92 4.88
N GLY A 4 32.55 16.32 6.03
CA GLY A 4 31.46 15.38 6.16
C GLY A 4 30.15 16.13 6.45
N GLY A 5 29.08 15.36 6.54
CA GLY A 5 27.72 15.79 6.85
C GLY A 5 26.80 15.45 5.68
N GLU A 6 25.68 14.77 5.83
CA GLU A 6 25.03 14.15 6.98
C GLU A 6 23.99 13.23 6.34
N MET A 7 23.92 11.98 6.82
CA MET A 7 22.87 11.04 6.42
C MET A 7 21.55 11.56 7.01
N ILE A 8 20.78 12.31 6.22
CA ILE A 8 19.42 12.68 6.61
C ILE A 8 18.55 11.43 6.58
N GLY A 9 18.17 10.97 7.77
CA GLY A 9 17.16 9.96 7.98
C GLY A 9 15.85 10.41 7.31
N GLY A 10 15.48 9.72 6.24
CA GLY A 10 14.18 9.91 5.60
C GLY A 10 13.09 9.37 6.52
N SER A 11 12.42 10.28 7.22
CA SER A 11 11.11 10.02 7.82
C SER A 11 10.22 9.38 6.74
N GLY A 12 9.71 8.18 7.03
CA GLY A 12 8.84 7.42 6.13
C GLY A 12 7.62 8.25 5.76
N GLY A 13 7.70 8.95 4.64
CA GLY A 13 6.61 9.74 4.09
C GLY A 13 5.53 8.78 3.62
N ALA A 14 4.36 8.87 4.25
CA ALA A 14 3.15 8.28 3.69
C ALA A 14 2.90 8.93 2.33
N VAL A 15 3.12 8.17 1.25
CA VAL A 15 2.82 8.66 -0.09
C VAL A 15 1.30 8.59 -0.27
N ARG A 16 0.62 9.72 -0.12
CA ARG A 16 -0.76 9.85 -0.59
C ARG A 16 -0.75 10.38 -2.01
N GLY A 17 -1.28 9.60 -2.95
CA GLY A 17 -1.59 10.06 -4.31
C GLY A 17 -0.44 10.06 -5.32
N GLY A 18 0.52 9.13 -5.21
CA GLY A 18 1.57 8.91 -6.20
C GLY A 18 1.70 7.43 -6.55
N ALA A 19 2.01 7.12 -7.81
CA ALA A 19 2.27 5.75 -8.25
C ALA A 19 3.41 5.14 -7.42
N TYR A 20 3.16 3.98 -6.79
CA TYR A 20 4.21 3.27 -6.06
C TYR A 20 5.26 2.73 -7.03
N ALA A 21 6.54 3.04 -6.79
CA ALA A 21 7.61 2.58 -7.64
C ALA A 21 7.76 1.05 -7.55
N VAL A 22 7.75 0.36 -8.70
CA VAL A 22 8.02 -1.07 -8.77
C VAL A 22 9.40 -1.35 -8.17
N GLY A 23 9.49 -2.38 -7.32
CA GLY A 23 10.69 -2.77 -6.59
C GLY A 23 10.88 -2.09 -5.22
N ALA A 24 10.18 -0.98 -4.94
CA ALA A 24 10.23 -0.32 -3.65
C ALA A 24 9.70 -1.25 -2.55
N ARG A 25 10.38 -1.29 -1.39
CA ARG A 25 9.86 -1.99 -0.21
C ARG A 25 8.86 -1.07 0.49
N VAL A 26 7.68 -1.59 0.75
CA VAL A 26 6.60 -0.84 1.40
C VAL A 26 5.97 -1.65 2.52
N ARG A 27 5.41 -0.93 3.50
CA ARG A 27 4.49 -1.46 4.50
C ARG A 27 3.10 -0.94 4.18
N VAL A 28 2.16 -1.85 4.02
CA VAL A 28 0.73 -1.54 3.90
C VAL A 28 0.09 -1.83 5.24
N THR A 29 -0.56 -0.83 5.81
CA THR A 29 -1.36 -0.95 7.03
C THR A 29 -2.82 -0.71 6.67
N GLN A 30 -3.71 -1.63 7.04
CA GLN A 30 -5.15 -1.53 6.85
C GLN A 30 -5.86 -1.53 8.19
N GLN A 31 -6.85 -0.65 8.31
CA GLN A 31 -7.68 -0.54 9.49
C GLN A 31 -9.14 -0.84 9.15
N ILE A 32 -9.76 -1.72 9.93
CA ILE A 32 -11.17 -2.06 9.80
C ILE A 32 -11.85 -1.69 11.12
N PRO A 33 -12.71 -0.67 11.14
CA PRO A 33 -13.56 -0.39 12.30
C PRO A 33 -14.48 -1.59 12.59
N PHE A 34 -14.55 -2.01 13.85
CA PHE A 34 -15.46 -3.07 14.28
C PHE A 34 -16.10 -2.69 15.62
N GLY A 35 -17.42 -2.46 15.64
CA GLY A 35 -18.10 -1.97 16.85
C GLY A 35 -17.47 -0.69 17.39
N SER A 36 -17.01 -0.71 18.65
CA SER A 36 -16.27 0.39 19.28
C SER A 36 -14.74 0.32 19.12
N GLY A 37 -14.23 -0.72 18.44
CA GLY A 37 -12.81 -0.97 18.24
C GLY A 37 -12.34 -0.77 16.79
N THR A 38 -11.03 -0.91 16.57
CA THR A 38 -10.42 -0.89 15.24
C THR A 38 -9.43 -2.04 15.13
N SER A 39 -9.62 -2.89 14.12
CA SER A 39 -8.70 -3.97 13.81
C SER A 39 -7.64 -3.42 12.86
N THR A 40 -6.37 -3.59 13.18
CA THR A 40 -5.25 -3.10 12.38
C THR A 40 -4.40 -4.27 11.93
N THR A 41 -4.17 -4.39 10.62
CA THR A 41 -3.28 -5.40 10.03
C THR A 41 -2.24 -4.71 9.18
N SER A 42 -1.00 -5.21 9.20
CA SER A 42 0.07 -4.69 8.36
C SER A 42 0.82 -5.79 7.65
N VAL A 43 1.23 -5.53 6.41
CA VAL A 43 2.05 -6.43 5.61
C VAL A 43 3.16 -5.67 4.90
N GLU A 44 4.31 -6.31 4.75
CA GLU A 44 5.46 -5.75 4.04
C GLU A 44 5.82 -6.59 2.83
N GLY A 45 6.31 -5.90 1.79
CA GLY A 45 6.84 -6.54 0.61
C GLY A 45 7.38 -5.54 -0.39
N ARG A 46 7.88 -6.05 -1.51
CA ARG A 46 8.29 -5.23 -2.65
C ARG A 46 7.14 -5.04 -3.62
N VAL A 47 6.95 -3.82 -4.08
CA VAL A 47 5.93 -3.49 -5.08
C VAL A 47 6.23 -4.24 -6.38
N VAL A 48 5.28 -5.06 -6.82
CA VAL A 48 5.31 -5.72 -8.12
C VAL A 48 4.52 -4.89 -9.12
N ARG A 49 3.35 -4.39 -8.71
CA ARG A 49 2.45 -3.63 -9.57
C ARG A 49 1.51 -2.75 -8.74
N PHE A 50 1.12 -1.62 -9.31
CA PHE A 50 0.06 -0.75 -8.80
C PHE A 50 -0.89 -0.34 -9.92
N GLY A 51 -2.19 -0.29 -9.65
CA GLY A 51 -3.16 0.30 -10.55
C GLY A 51 -4.61 -0.05 -10.22
N GLN A 52 -5.52 0.60 -10.95
CA GLN A 52 -6.95 0.33 -10.84
C GLN A 52 -7.33 -0.97 -11.54
N GLN A 53 -8.08 -1.80 -10.85
CA GLN A 53 -8.61 -3.04 -11.42
C GLN A 53 -10.09 -3.19 -11.08
N LYS A 54 -10.85 -3.69 -12.07
CA LYS A 54 -12.26 -4.05 -11.86
C LYS A 54 -12.36 -5.16 -10.83
N THR A 55 -13.36 -5.07 -9.96
CA THR A 55 -13.76 -6.20 -9.12
C THR A 55 -14.85 -7.01 -9.82
N GLY A 56 -14.85 -8.32 -9.62
CA GLY A 56 -15.98 -9.20 -9.99
C GLY A 56 -17.05 -9.29 -8.91
N SER A 57 -17.01 -8.41 -7.89
CA SER A 57 -17.97 -8.43 -6.78
C SER A 57 -19.32 -7.88 -7.22
N TRP A 58 -20.35 -8.69 -7.06
CA TRP A 58 -21.75 -8.38 -7.41
C TRP A 58 -22.37 -7.25 -6.56
N PHE A 59 -21.75 -6.92 -5.42
CA PHE A 59 -22.33 -6.00 -4.41
C PHE A 59 -22.04 -4.51 -4.65
N ALA A 60 -21.22 -4.15 -5.64
CA ALA A 60 -20.76 -2.77 -5.79
C ALA A 60 -21.41 -2.07 -7.00
N HIS A 61 -22.59 -1.50 -6.79
CA HIS A 61 -23.23 -0.59 -7.75
C HIS A 61 -22.46 0.72 -7.84
N SER A 62 -21.48 0.77 -8.74
CA SER A 62 -20.85 1.99 -9.23
C SER A 62 -21.34 2.32 -10.64
N LYS A 63 -21.00 3.50 -11.15
CA LYS A 63 -21.34 3.94 -12.52
C LYS A 63 -20.94 2.84 -13.52
N ASP A 64 -21.90 2.38 -14.33
CA ASP A 64 -21.80 1.24 -15.26
C ASP A 64 -21.67 -0.17 -14.63
N ASP A 65 -22.16 -0.38 -13.40
CA ASP A 65 -22.08 -1.64 -12.64
C ASP A 65 -20.65 -2.18 -12.48
N ARG A 66 -19.66 -1.28 -12.45
CA ARG A 66 -18.23 -1.63 -12.34
C ARG A 66 -17.58 -0.85 -11.21
N LEU A 67 -17.19 -1.56 -10.15
CA LEU A 67 -16.32 -1.02 -9.12
C LEU A 67 -14.85 -1.17 -9.55
N TRP A 68 -14.13 -0.06 -9.54
CA TRP A 68 -12.68 -0.02 -9.70
C TRP A 68 -12.05 0.15 -8.33
N LEU A 69 -11.10 -0.71 -7.99
CA LEU A 69 -10.32 -0.60 -6.77
C LEU A 69 -8.87 -0.30 -7.13
N ASP A 70 -8.25 0.58 -6.36
CA ASP A 70 -6.81 0.73 -6.35
C ASP A 70 -6.22 -0.55 -5.73
N ARG A 71 -5.39 -1.27 -6.50
CA ARG A 71 -4.72 -2.48 -6.02
C ARG A 71 -3.21 -2.32 -6.04
N LEU A 72 -2.59 -2.80 -4.97
CA LEU A 72 -1.16 -2.90 -4.82
C LEU A 72 -0.77 -4.38 -4.71
N GLU A 73 -0.03 -4.87 -5.70
CA GLU A 73 0.52 -6.23 -5.70
C GLU A 73 1.92 -6.17 -5.08
N LEU A 74 2.14 -6.99 -4.05
CA LEU A 74 3.41 -7.08 -3.32
C LEU A 74 3.99 -8.50 -3.42
N ARG A 75 5.31 -8.59 -3.49
CA ARG A 75 6.06 -9.82 -3.20
C ARG A 75 6.66 -9.73 -1.81
N LYS A 76 6.24 -10.61 -0.91
CA LYS A 76 6.78 -10.76 0.45
C LYS A 76 8.20 -11.33 0.41
N ASP A 77 8.90 -11.27 1.54
CA ASP A 77 10.28 -11.74 1.67
C ASP A 77 10.40 -13.27 1.49
N ASP A 78 9.35 -14.03 1.78
CA ASP A 78 9.23 -15.47 1.54
C ASP A 78 8.88 -15.84 0.09
N GLY A 79 8.72 -14.85 -0.79
CA GLY A 79 8.34 -15.02 -2.18
C GLY A 79 6.84 -15.09 -2.45
N GLU A 80 5.99 -15.07 -1.41
CA GLU A 80 4.53 -15.04 -1.57
C GLU A 80 4.09 -13.75 -2.29
N LEU A 81 3.18 -13.89 -3.25
CA LEU A 81 2.53 -12.78 -3.92
C LEU A 81 1.19 -12.49 -3.24
N ILE A 82 1.00 -11.24 -2.83
CA ILE A 82 -0.23 -10.78 -2.20
C ILE A 82 -0.80 -9.57 -2.95
N VAL A 83 -2.11 -9.40 -2.88
CA VAL A 83 -2.81 -8.27 -3.49
C VAL A 83 -3.56 -7.51 -2.39
N CYS A 84 -3.19 -6.25 -2.17
CA CYS A 84 -3.85 -5.35 -1.24
C CYS A 84 -4.84 -4.47 -2.01
N ASN A 85 -6.13 -4.53 -1.66
CA ASN A 85 -7.11 -3.53 -2.09
C ASN A 85 -6.95 -2.31 -1.19
N LEU A 86 -6.70 -1.14 -1.79
CA LEU A 86 -6.52 0.11 -1.06
C LEU A 86 -7.84 0.87 -0.97
N ASP A 87 -8.08 1.46 0.19
CA ASP A 87 -9.24 2.28 0.52
C ASP A 87 -8.83 3.45 1.43
N GLU A 88 -9.81 4.22 1.93
CA GLU A 88 -9.58 5.39 2.78
C GLU A 88 -8.91 5.07 4.13
N PHE A 89 -9.00 3.82 4.59
CA PHE A 89 -8.40 3.31 5.83
C PHE A 89 -7.09 2.56 5.59
N SER A 90 -6.58 2.63 4.36
CA SER A 90 -5.31 2.05 3.97
C SER A 90 -4.21 3.11 4.01
N ARG A 91 -3.07 2.75 4.61
CA ARG A 91 -1.86 3.56 4.65
C ARG A 91 -0.70 2.78 4.08
N VAL A 92 -0.02 3.34 3.09
CA VAL A 92 1.16 2.75 2.47
C VAL A 92 2.36 3.62 2.75
N GLU A 93 3.41 3.02 3.29
CA GLU A 93 4.63 3.69 3.72
C GLU A 93 5.82 3.02 3.05
N VAL A 94 6.72 3.82 2.46
CA VAL A 94 8.01 3.30 1.99
C VAL A 94 8.85 3.01 3.22
N VAL A 95 9.25 1.76 3.38
CA VAL A 95 10.19 1.33 4.41
C VAL A 95 11.57 1.39 3.77
N GLY A 96 12.41 2.30 4.25
CA GLY A 96 13.78 2.46 3.78
C GLY A 96 14.49 1.10 3.74
N GLY A 97 15.16 0.83 2.61
CA GLY A 97 15.92 -0.40 2.39
C GLY A 97 17.25 -0.38 3.12
#